data_AF-A0A914NRB2-F1
#
_entry.id   AF-A0A914NRB2-F1
#
_cell.length_a   1.000
_cell.length_b   1.000
_cell.length_c   1.000
_cell.angle_alpha   90.00
_cell.angle_beta   90.00
_cell.angle_gamma   90.00
#
_symmetry.space_group_name_H-M   'P 1'
#
loop_
_entity.id
_entity.type
_entity.pdbx_description
1 polymer ?
#
loop_
_entity_poly.entity_id
_entity_poly.type
_entity_poly.pdbx_seq_one_letter_code
_entity_poly.pdbx_strand_id
1 'polypeptide(L)'
;MSESNVVIRTTPLWVLDKAHYGTTQFGLIHCVYELYGPKVAIKMLSCFSRVFTTHLQFHGFSLGVSDILVTKKADAQRKSLIEELRACGDSVVQKAFSLPEDTSFDKIRYTLASTYNHPRDREMVKMVDFSMKQAINKYAEQINSACVPSGLIKDFPRNSLQLMIQSGAKGSLVNSIQISCALGQIELEGQRPHLSITGRSLPSFRSFDPSPRAGGFVEQRFLTGINPQELFFHTMAGREGLIDTAVKTSRSGYLQRCIIKHLEGISVRYDNTVRNFDDSIIQFRYGEDGLDVGRSTFLNSKQFPFLVDNIEAIQKLFIPSFDNPEEEQSKWNLSETEKHYKKISKFKQRRILELQDKSQNVDIVNVNKNKRFSAFNQFHQSIDSNYLLKDSLVADWNKLTKEEREVFIPKDLKPPEPVDVVFHPATNLGSLPESFLNQLNNFAQKSKLDGNLNLFKRSIYWKGLRAYADPGESVGLLAAQSIGEPSTQMTLNTFHFAGRGEMNVTLGIPRLREILMTQGKSIATPMAEICIRPEVTEEQVQQLKSEFSPITLRHVLKNFSLVEGIVARDDG
;
A
#
# COMPACT_ATOMS: atom_id res chain seq x y z
N MET A 1 -7.69 -31.60 -8.55
CA MET A 1 -6.87 -30.37 -8.69
C MET A 1 -7.66 -29.43 -9.56
N SER A 2 -8.06 -28.26 -9.06
CA SER A 2 -8.62 -27.22 -9.93
C SER A 2 -7.49 -26.63 -10.78
N GLU A 3 -7.80 -26.20 -12.01
CA GLU A 3 -6.84 -25.52 -12.91
C GLU A 3 -6.25 -24.23 -12.30
N SER A 4 -6.81 -23.75 -11.19
CA SER A 4 -6.38 -22.55 -10.47
C SER A 4 -5.02 -22.71 -9.75
N ASN A 5 -4.63 -23.92 -9.38
CA ASN A 5 -3.38 -24.15 -8.65
C ASN A 5 -2.34 -24.70 -9.62
N VAL A 6 -1.30 -23.92 -9.91
CA VAL A 6 -0.22 -24.36 -10.80
C VAL A 6 0.88 -25.04 -9.98
N VAL A 7 1.13 -26.33 -10.26
CA VAL A 7 2.17 -27.13 -9.59
C VAL A 7 3.13 -27.69 -10.62
N ILE A 8 4.25 -27.01 -10.85
CA ILE A 8 5.22 -27.47 -11.84
C ILE A 8 6.04 -28.62 -11.25
N ARG A 9 5.68 -29.84 -11.66
CA ARG A 9 6.46 -31.07 -11.47
C ARG A 9 6.89 -31.59 -12.84
N THR A 10 7.59 -32.72 -12.89
CA THR A 10 8.10 -33.37 -14.12
C THR A 10 7.05 -33.73 -15.18
N THR A 11 5.77 -33.40 -15.00
CA THR A 11 4.69 -33.57 -15.99
C THR A 11 3.96 -32.25 -16.29
N PRO A 12 3.54 -31.98 -17.55
CA PRO A 12 3.14 -30.64 -17.98
C PRO A 12 1.64 -30.57 -18.35
N LEU A 13 0.75 -30.19 -17.44
CA LEU A 13 -0.65 -29.89 -17.77
C LEU A 13 -1.16 -28.78 -16.84
N TRP A 14 -0.99 -27.52 -17.26
CA TRP A 14 -1.34 -26.34 -16.45
C TRP A 14 -1.78 -25.17 -17.34
N VAL A 15 -2.75 -24.39 -16.87
CA VAL A 15 -3.10 -23.08 -17.44
C VAL A 15 -2.11 -22.05 -16.90
N LEU A 16 -1.41 -21.36 -17.81
CA LEU A 16 -0.51 -20.27 -17.45
C LEU A 16 -1.18 -18.94 -17.78
N ASP A 17 -1.07 -17.99 -16.86
CA ASP A 17 -1.61 -16.64 -17.00
C ASP A 17 -0.53 -15.57 -16.72
N LYS A 18 -0.95 -14.30 -16.65
CA LYS A 18 -0.07 -13.18 -16.29
C LYS A 18 0.65 -13.37 -14.96
N ALA A 19 0.10 -14.12 -14.00
CA ALA A 19 0.76 -14.36 -12.72
C ALA A 19 2.00 -15.25 -12.82
N HIS A 20 2.15 -15.99 -13.93
CA HIS A 20 3.26 -16.92 -14.13
C HIS A 20 4.39 -16.33 -14.98
N TYR A 21 4.07 -15.75 -16.13
CA TYR A 21 5.07 -15.21 -17.07
C TYR A 21 5.00 -13.69 -17.27
N GLY A 22 4.13 -13.01 -16.51
CA GLY A 22 4.10 -11.55 -16.46
C GLY A 22 5.05 -10.98 -15.41
N THR A 23 4.87 -9.68 -15.12
CA THR A 23 5.66 -8.92 -14.14
C THR A 23 5.15 -9.14 -12.71
N THR A 24 5.09 -10.39 -12.27
CA THR A 24 4.60 -10.78 -10.95
C THR A 24 5.71 -11.37 -10.10
N GLN A 25 5.73 -10.99 -8.82
CA GLN A 25 6.66 -11.57 -7.85
C GLN A 25 6.35 -13.06 -7.66
N PHE A 26 7.39 -13.87 -7.54
CA PHE A 26 7.32 -15.33 -7.41
C PHE A 26 6.60 -16.05 -8.57
N GLY A 27 6.45 -15.41 -9.74
CA GLY A 27 5.98 -16.06 -10.96
C GLY A 27 7.01 -17.06 -11.50
N LEU A 28 6.59 -17.92 -12.44
CA LEU A 28 7.44 -18.93 -13.08
C LEU A 28 8.75 -18.35 -13.62
N ILE A 29 8.70 -17.23 -14.33
CA ILE A 29 9.90 -16.62 -14.93
C ILE A 29 10.84 -16.09 -13.85
N HIS A 30 10.30 -15.54 -12.75
CA HIS A 30 11.10 -15.08 -11.62
C HIS A 30 11.74 -16.26 -10.87
N CYS A 31 11.02 -17.37 -10.69
CA CYS A 31 11.57 -18.60 -10.13
C CYS A 31 12.70 -19.17 -10.99
N VAL A 32 12.57 -19.14 -12.32
CA VAL A 32 13.63 -19.59 -13.24
C VAL A 32 14.83 -18.65 -13.25
N TYR A 33 14.59 -17.34 -13.16
CA TYR A 33 15.64 -16.34 -12.98
C TYR A 33 16.46 -16.64 -11.72
N GLU A 34 15.78 -16.98 -10.63
CA GLU A 34 16.42 -17.27 -9.35
C GLU A 34 17.21 -18.58 -9.34
N LEU A 35 16.67 -19.65 -9.93
CA LEU A 35 17.27 -20.99 -9.89
C LEU A 35 18.36 -21.20 -10.96
N TYR A 36 18.19 -20.59 -12.14
CA TYR A 36 19.04 -20.86 -13.31
C TYR A 36 19.73 -19.60 -13.87
N GLY A 37 19.46 -18.44 -13.27
CA GLY A 37 20.07 -17.16 -13.65
C GLY A 37 19.39 -16.46 -14.83
N PRO A 38 19.84 -15.22 -15.13
CA PRO A 38 19.21 -14.34 -16.11
C PRO A 38 19.19 -14.91 -17.54
N LYS A 39 20.28 -15.58 -17.96
CA LYS A 39 20.41 -16.10 -19.33
C LYS A 39 19.35 -17.14 -19.67
N VAL A 40 19.00 -18.01 -18.72
CA VAL A 40 17.98 -19.05 -18.91
C VAL A 40 16.59 -18.45 -18.90
N ALA A 41 16.30 -17.52 -17.98
CA ALA A 41 15.03 -16.79 -17.94
C ALA A 41 14.74 -16.04 -19.25
N ILE A 42 15.73 -15.35 -19.82
CA ILE A 42 15.60 -14.64 -21.10
C ILE A 42 15.32 -15.62 -22.25
N LYS A 43 16.03 -16.76 -22.29
CA LYS A 43 15.79 -17.81 -23.29
C LYS A 43 14.37 -18.37 -23.18
N MET A 44 13.90 -18.62 -21.95
CA MET A 44 12.54 -19.13 -21.70
C MET A 44 11.48 -18.13 -22.17
N LEU A 45 11.62 -16.85 -21.84
CA LEU A 45 10.73 -15.79 -22.34
C LEU A 45 10.72 -15.72 -23.87
N SER A 46 11.88 -15.84 -24.50
CA SER A 46 12.01 -15.84 -25.97
C SER A 46 11.34 -17.07 -26.60
N CYS A 47 11.44 -18.24 -25.96
CA CYS A 47 10.75 -19.45 -26.38
C CYS A 47 9.22 -19.30 -26.25
N PHE A 48 8.74 -18.81 -25.10
CA PHE A 48 7.32 -18.53 -24.89
C PHE A 48 6.76 -17.55 -25.90
N SER A 49 7.45 -16.43 -26.15
CA SER A 49 7.03 -15.45 -27.15
C SER A 49 6.86 -16.09 -28.53
N ARG A 50 7.82 -16.90 -28.98
CA ARG A 50 7.73 -17.60 -30.28
C ARG A 50 6.61 -18.63 -30.33
N VAL A 51 6.47 -19.46 -29.29
CA VAL A 51 5.44 -20.50 -29.20
C VAL A 51 4.05 -19.87 -29.20
N PHE A 52 3.82 -18.87 -28.34
CA PHE A 52 2.53 -18.18 -28.26
C PHE A 52 2.20 -17.41 -29.53
N THR A 53 3.18 -16.75 -30.16
CA THR A 53 2.96 -16.06 -31.44
C THR A 53 2.58 -17.05 -32.54
N THR A 54 3.28 -18.19 -32.62
CA THR A 54 2.98 -19.24 -33.59
C THR A 54 1.60 -19.85 -33.34
N HIS A 55 1.27 -20.15 -32.09
CA HIS A 55 -0.05 -20.64 -31.71
C HIS A 55 -1.16 -19.64 -32.09
N LEU A 56 -0.94 -18.35 -31.85
CA LEU A 56 -1.87 -17.28 -32.19
C LEU A 56 -2.04 -17.13 -33.71
N GLN A 57 -0.99 -17.36 -34.50
CA GLN A 57 -1.08 -17.36 -35.97
C GLN A 57 -1.94 -18.52 -36.50
N PHE A 58 -1.90 -19.69 -35.85
CA PHE A 58 -2.71 -20.85 -36.26
C PHE A 58 -4.17 -20.78 -35.81
N HIS A 59 -4.43 -20.37 -34.57
CA HIS A 59 -5.79 -20.38 -34.01
C HIS A 59 -6.54 -19.05 -34.16
N GLY A 60 -5.80 -17.94 -34.25
CA GLY A 60 -6.38 -16.60 -34.18
C GLY A 60 -6.97 -16.27 -32.80
N PHE A 61 -7.13 -14.99 -32.52
CA PHE A 61 -7.87 -14.51 -31.36
C PHE A 61 -8.62 -13.24 -31.77
N SER A 62 -9.92 -13.20 -31.50
CA SER A 62 -10.78 -12.07 -31.85
C SER A 62 -11.81 -11.82 -30.78
N LEU A 63 -12.30 -10.58 -30.73
CA LEU A 63 -13.36 -10.12 -29.83
C LEU A 63 -14.46 -9.52 -30.71
N GLY A 64 -15.68 -9.99 -30.51
CA GLY A 64 -16.86 -9.53 -31.24
C GLY A 64 -17.94 -8.97 -30.32
N VAL A 65 -18.98 -8.38 -30.92
CA VAL A 65 -20.14 -7.83 -30.18
C VAL A 65 -20.83 -8.91 -29.35
N SER A 66 -20.84 -10.16 -29.81
CA SER A 66 -21.43 -11.28 -29.06
C SER A 66 -20.81 -11.51 -27.67
N ASP A 67 -19.57 -11.06 -27.45
CA ASP A 67 -18.85 -11.26 -26.18
C ASP A 67 -19.28 -10.24 -25.10
N ILE A 68 -19.95 -9.15 -25.51
CA ILE A 68 -20.45 -8.09 -24.62
C ILE A 68 -21.97 -8.12 -24.45
N LEU A 69 -22.67 -9.00 -25.17
CA LEU A 69 -24.12 -9.12 -25.07
C LEU A 69 -24.53 -9.86 -23.80
N VAL A 70 -25.62 -9.36 -23.20
CA VAL A 70 -26.24 -9.89 -21.98
C VAL A 70 -27.52 -10.64 -22.36
N THR A 71 -27.84 -11.71 -21.64
CA THR A 71 -29.07 -12.46 -21.81
C THR A 71 -30.30 -11.60 -21.52
N LYS A 72 -31.43 -11.89 -22.18
CA LYS A 72 -32.69 -11.13 -21.98
C LYS A 72 -33.17 -11.15 -20.52
N LYS A 73 -32.94 -12.26 -19.81
CA LYS A 73 -33.28 -12.41 -18.39
C LYS A 73 -32.46 -11.45 -17.52
N ALA A 74 -31.15 -11.41 -17.71
CA ALA A 74 -30.27 -10.50 -16.98
C ALA A 74 -30.53 -9.03 -17.35
N ASP A 75 -30.83 -8.72 -18.63
CA ASP A 75 -31.19 -7.34 -19.03
C ASP A 75 -32.53 -6.88 -18.41
N ALA A 76 -33.51 -7.77 -18.26
CA ALA A 76 -34.76 -7.47 -17.57
C ALA A 76 -34.54 -7.21 -16.06
N GLN A 77 -33.73 -8.04 -15.40
CA GLN A 77 -33.36 -7.84 -13.99
C GLN A 77 -32.62 -6.51 -13.80
N ARG A 78 -31.65 -6.20 -14.68
CA ARG A 78 -30.97 -4.91 -14.69
C ARG A 78 -31.94 -3.75 -14.80
N LYS A 79 -32.91 -3.80 -15.72
CA LYS A 79 -33.90 -2.72 -15.90
C LYS A 79 -34.75 -2.50 -14.66
N SER A 80 -35.23 -3.58 -14.02
CA SER A 80 -35.96 -3.50 -12.75
C SER A 80 -35.15 -2.78 -11.66
N LEU A 81 -33.87 -3.16 -11.51
CA LEU A 81 -32.97 -2.54 -10.52
C LEU A 81 -32.68 -1.06 -10.83
N ILE A 82 -32.58 -0.68 -12.11
CA ILE A 82 -32.39 0.72 -12.50
C ILE A 82 -33.65 1.54 -12.21
N GLU A 83 -34.84 0.99 -12.40
CA GLU A 83 -36.11 1.66 -12.07
C GLU A 83 -36.22 1.91 -10.57
N GLU A 84 -35.86 0.93 -9.73
CA GLU A 84 -35.76 1.08 -8.28
C GLU A 84 -34.72 2.13 -7.88
N LEU A 85 -33.55 2.12 -8.53
CA LEU A 85 -32.48 3.09 -8.28
C LEU A 85 -32.94 4.52 -8.56
N ARG A 86 -33.74 4.77 -9.60
CA ARG A 86 -34.24 6.13 -9.91
C ARG A 86 -35.06 6.73 -8.75
N ALA A 87 -35.76 5.91 -7.99
CA ALA A 87 -36.58 6.32 -6.85
C ALA A 87 -35.79 6.42 -5.52
N CYS A 88 -34.53 5.94 -5.47
CA CYS A 88 -33.79 5.89 -4.21
C CYS A 88 -33.42 7.29 -3.67
N GLY A 89 -33.35 8.30 -4.54
CA GLY A 89 -32.90 9.64 -4.18
C GLY A 89 -33.73 10.28 -3.07
N ASP A 90 -35.06 10.18 -3.17
CA ASP A 90 -35.98 10.77 -2.20
C ASP A 90 -35.83 10.11 -0.82
N SER A 91 -35.75 8.78 -0.78
CA SER A 91 -35.57 8.02 0.46
C SER A 91 -34.26 8.34 1.17
N VAL A 92 -33.18 8.57 0.42
CA VAL A 92 -31.88 8.95 1.00
C VAL A 92 -31.96 10.31 1.66
N VAL A 93 -32.58 11.28 1.00
CA VAL A 93 -32.70 12.64 1.54
C VAL A 93 -33.61 12.65 2.77
N GLN A 94 -34.72 11.91 2.74
CA GLN A 94 -35.60 11.74 3.89
C GLN A 94 -34.85 11.18 5.11
N LYS A 95 -34.04 10.13 4.91
CA LYS A 95 -33.23 9.53 5.97
C LYS A 95 -32.13 10.46 6.47
N ALA A 96 -31.46 11.19 5.57
CA ALA A 96 -30.38 12.09 5.93
C ALA A 96 -30.86 13.28 6.79
N PHE A 97 -32.08 13.76 6.55
CA PHE A 97 -32.67 14.89 7.29
C PHE A 97 -33.72 14.49 8.33
N SER A 98 -33.85 13.18 8.63
CA SER A 98 -34.86 12.65 9.56
C SER A 98 -36.27 13.16 9.27
N LEU A 99 -36.64 13.24 7.99
CA LEU A 99 -37.96 13.65 7.54
C LEU A 99 -38.92 12.44 7.54
N PRO A 100 -40.23 12.63 7.79
CA PRO A 100 -41.22 11.58 7.66
C PRO A 100 -41.23 10.96 6.25
N GLU A 101 -41.45 9.65 6.14
CA GLU A 101 -41.43 8.92 4.86
C GLU A 101 -42.49 9.43 3.85
N ASP A 102 -43.59 10.02 4.34
CA ASP A 102 -44.68 10.59 3.54
C ASP A 102 -44.48 12.09 3.22
N THR A 103 -43.22 12.57 3.20
CA THR A 103 -42.94 13.96 2.85
C THR A 103 -43.10 14.22 1.36
N SER A 104 -43.82 15.28 1.01
CA SER A 104 -43.99 15.72 -0.38
C SER A 104 -42.66 16.10 -1.03
N PHE A 105 -42.55 15.85 -2.35
CA PHE A 105 -41.37 16.16 -3.16
C PHE A 105 -40.91 17.62 -3.02
N ASP A 106 -41.84 18.57 -2.91
CA ASP A 106 -41.52 19.99 -2.76
C ASP A 106 -40.86 20.31 -1.41
N LYS A 107 -41.19 19.58 -0.34
CA LYS A 107 -40.58 19.75 0.98
C LYS A 107 -39.17 19.16 1.02
N ILE A 108 -38.93 18.04 0.34
CA ILE A 108 -37.60 17.46 0.12
C ILE A 108 -36.72 18.44 -0.67
N ARG A 109 -37.28 19.03 -1.73
CA ARG A 109 -36.57 20.03 -2.54
C ARG A 109 -36.26 21.30 -1.75
N TYR A 110 -37.20 21.77 -0.93
CA TYR A 110 -36.99 22.94 -0.07
C TYR A 110 -35.89 22.71 0.96
N THR A 111 -35.86 21.52 1.59
CA THR A 111 -34.82 21.16 2.57
C THR A 111 -33.43 21.03 1.94
N LEU A 112 -33.35 20.47 0.72
CA LEU A 112 -32.12 20.52 -0.08
C LEU A 112 -31.74 21.96 -0.45
N ALA A 113 -32.69 22.78 -0.91
CA ALA A 113 -32.41 24.16 -1.26
C ALA A 113 -31.89 24.98 -0.07
N SER A 114 -32.48 24.79 1.12
CA SER A 114 -32.03 25.47 2.33
C SER A 114 -30.61 25.04 2.71
N THR A 115 -30.28 23.75 2.60
CA THR A 115 -28.97 23.21 3.01
C THR A 115 -27.85 23.59 2.04
N TYR A 116 -28.11 23.61 0.73
CA TYR A 116 -27.13 24.09 -0.24
C TYR A 116 -26.91 25.60 -0.20
N ASN A 117 -27.95 26.39 0.12
CA ASN A 117 -27.86 27.85 0.17
C ASN A 117 -27.31 28.39 1.51
N HIS A 118 -27.34 27.59 2.58
CA HIS A 118 -26.88 28.03 3.88
C HIS A 118 -25.37 27.75 4.06
N PRO A 119 -24.52 28.78 4.28
CA PRO A 119 -23.06 28.60 4.37
C PRO A 119 -22.61 27.77 5.59
N ARG A 120 -23.48 27.54 6.59
CA ARG A 120 -23.20 26.68 7.75
C ARG A 120 -23.33 25.19 7.44
N ASP A 121 -24.05 24.81 6.39
CA ASP A 121 -24.47 23.42 6.15
C ASP A 121 -23.64 22.70 5.07
N ARG A 122 -22.46 23.23 4.70
CA ARG A 122 -21.56 22.56 3.74
C ARG A 122 -21.14 21.16 4.18
N GLU A 123 -21.03 20.92 5.48
CA GLU A 123 -20.75 19.58 6.02
C GLU A 123 -21.95 18.64 5.84
N MET A 124 -23.16 19.17 6.01
CA MET A 124 -24.40 18.42 5.77
C MET A 124 -24.55 18.04 4.30
N VAL A 125 -24.18 18.92 3.37
CA VAL A 125 -24.15 18.60 1.92
C VAL A 125 -23.22 17.42 1.63
N LYS A 126 -22.01 17.42 2.22
CA LYS A 126 -21.07 16.30 2.06
C LYS A 126 -21.62 15.00 2.65
N MET A 127 -22.30 15.08 3.78
CA MET A 127 -22.95 13.93 4.41
C MET A 127 -24.08 13.37 3.53
N VAL A 128 -24.92 14.22 2.95
CA VAL A 128 -25.99 13.81 2.02
C VAL A 128 -25.40 13.12 0.79
N ASP A 129 -24.35 13.69 0.19
CA ASP A 129 -23.67 13.07 -0.95
C ASP A 129 -23.05 11.73 -0.58
N PHE A 130 -22.46 11.61 0.62
CA PHE A 130 -21.92 10.34 1.11
C PHE A 130 -23.01 9.28 1.29
N SER A 131 -24.13 9.63 1.94
CA SER A 131 -25.29 8.74 2.09
C SER A 131 -25.85 8.31 0.73
N MET A 132 -25.90 9.23 -0.24
CA MET A 132 -26.34 8.91 -1.60
C MET A 132 -25.40 7.93 -2.29
N LYS A 133 -24.08 8.15 -2.21
CA LYS A 133 -23.09 7.22 -2.77
C LYS A 133 -23.21 5.83 -2.15
N GLN A 134 -23.40 5.74 -0.84
CA GLN A 134 -23.57 4.46 -0.15
C GLN A 134 -24.83 3.72 -0.61
N ALA A 135 -25.93 4.43 -0.84
CA ALA A 135 -27.15 3.84 -1.37
C ALA A 135 -26.97 3.36 -2.82
N ILE A 136 -26.39 4.21 -3.69
CA ILE A 136 -26.13 3.90 -5.10
C ILE A 136 -25.20 2.68 -5.25
N ASN A 137 -24.16 2.59 -4.44
CA ASN A 137 -23.19 1.48 -4.52
C ASN A 137 -23.85 0.11 -4.27
N LYS A 138 -24.84 0.02 -3.37
CA LYS A 138 -25.58 -1.23 -3.13
C LYS A 138 -26.31 -1.70 -4.39
N TYR A 139 -27.00 -0.79 -5.07
CA TYR A 139 -27.69 -1.09 -6.32
C TYR A 139 -26.70 -1.40 -7.45
N ALA A 140 -25.58 -0.67 -7.52
CA ALA A 140 -24.54 -0.92 -8.51
C ALA A 140 -23.97 -2.34 -8.39
N GLU A 141 -23.69 -2.82 -7.17
CA GLU A 141 -23.24 -4.20 -6.92
C GLU A 141 -24.28 -5.24 -7.36
N GLN A 142 -25.56 -5.01 -7.08
CA GLN A 142 -26.67 -5.87 -7.52
C GLN A 142 -26.80 -5.90 -9.05
N ILE A 143 -26.71 -4.74 -9.71
CA ILE A 143 -26.73 -4.64 -11.18
C ILE A 143 -25.53 -5.39 -11.78
N ASN A 144 -24.35 -5.24 -11.18
CA ASN A 144 -23.13 -5.88 -11.65
C ASN A 144 -23.23 -7.41 -11.59
N SER A 145 -23.64 -7.93 -10.43
CA SER A 145 -23.83 -9.37 -10.20
C SER A 145 -24.93 -10.00 -11.04
N ALA A 146 -25.98 -9.24 -11.41
CA ALA A 146 -27.03 -9.73 -12.31
C ALA A 146 -26.53 -9.95 -13.74
N CYS A 147 -25.59 -9.13 -14.22
CA CYS A 147 -25.15 -9.14 -15.61
C CYS A 147 -23.83 -9.90 -15.84
N VAL A 148 -22.84 -9.77 -14.95
CA VAL A 148 -21.50 -10.37 -15.10
C VAL A 148 -21.14 -11.11 -13.81
N PRO A 149 -20.71 -12.39 -13.85
CA PRO A 149 -20.31 -13.15 -15.05
C PRO A 149 -21.43 -13.98 -15.70
N SER A 150 -22.47 -14.38 -14.96
CA SER A 150 -23.46 -15.38 -15.40
C SER A 150 -24.55 -14.85 -16.35
N GLY A 151 -24.67 -13.53 -16.47
CA GLY A 151 -25.67 -12.90 -17.31
C GLY A 151 -25.24 -12.73 -18.77
N LEU A 152 -24.00 -13.05 -19.13
CA LEU A 152 -23.48 -12.91 -20.50
C LEU A 152 -24.02 -14.01 -21.42
N ILE A 153 -24.17 -13.70 -22.71
CA ILE A 153 -24.60 -14.72 -23.70
C ILE A 153 -23.51 -15.79 -23.90
N LYS A 154 -22.25 -15.37 -23.87
CA LYS A 154 -21.09 -16.26 -23.91
C LYS A 154 -20.43 -16.27 -22.55
N ASP A 155 -20.27 -17.46 -22.01
CA ASP A 155 -19.54 -17.70 -20.77
C ASP A 155 -18.05 -17.90 -21.02
N PHE A 156 -17.26 -17.78 -19.95
CA PHE A 156 -15.87 -18.20 -19.95
C PHE A 156 -15.79 -19.73 -20.17
N PRO A 157 -14.85 -20.25 -20.99
CA PRO A 157 -13.72 -19.59 -21.66
C PRO A 157 -14.02 -19.09 -23.08
N ARG A 158 -15.23 -19.28 -23.61
CA ARG A 158 -15.60 -18.93 -24.99
C ARG A 158 -15.72 -17.42 -25.21
N ASN A 159 -15.95 -16.68 -24.14
CA ASN A 159 -15.99 -15.23 -24.15
C ASN A 159 -14.57 -14.64 -24.15
N SER A 160 -14.17 -14.08 -25.28
CA SER A 160 -12.85 -13.47 -25.47
C SER A 160 -12.57 -12.29 -24.54
N LEU A 161 -13.57 -11.45 -24.24
CA LEU A 161 -13.42 -10.33 -23.31
C LEU A 161 -13.15 -10.83 -21.90
N GLN A 162 -13.91 -11.82 -21.43
CA GLN A 162 -13.68 -12.44 -20.12
C GLN A 162 -12.35 -13.17 -20.07
N LEU A 163 -11.96 -13.86 -21.15
CA LEU A 163 -10.66 -14.52 -21.24
C LEU A 163 -9.50 -13.52 -21.12
N MET A 164 -9.58 -12.35 -21.78
CA MET A 164 -8.57 -11.29 -21.67
C MET A 164 -8.47 -10.71 -20.26
N ILE A 165 -9.61 -10.51 -19.58
CA ILE A 165 -9.67 -9.95 -18.24
C ILE A 165 -9.13 -10.98 -17.22
N GLN A 166 -9.61 -12.22 -17.27
CA GLN A 166 -9.22 -13.26 -16.32
C GLN A 166 -7.76 -13.70 -16.49
N SER A 167 -7.26 -13.77 -17.72
CA SER A 167 -5.82 -14.02 -17.98
C SER A 167 -4.91 -12.84 -17.58
N GLY A 168 -5.50 -11.67 -17.32
CA GLY A 168 -4.77 -10.43 -17.02
C GLY A 168 -4.10 -9.80 -18.25
N ALA A 169 -4.41 -10.25 -19.46
CA ALA A 169 -3.82 -9.75 -20.70
C ALA A 169 -4.13 -8.27 -20.93
N LYS A 170 -5.42 -7.89 -20.91
CA LYS A 170 -5.85 -6.49 -21.02
C LYS A 170 -7.27 -6.28 -20.53
N GLY A 171 -7.48 -5.17 -19.84
CA GLY A 171 -8.76 -4.80 -19.25
C GLY A 171 -8.95 -5.35 -17.83
N SER A 172 -10.02 -4.92 -17.19
CA SER A 172 -10.42 -5.32 -15.85
C SER A 172 -11.91 -5.67 -15.81
N LEU A 173 -12.38 -6.28 -14.72
CA LEU A 173 -13.80 -6.57 -14.52
C LEU A 173 -14.65 -5.30 -14.61
N VAL A 174 -14.12 -4.16 -14.15
CA VAL A 174 -14.78 -2.84 -14.24
C VAL A 174 -15.05 -2.46 -15.69
N ASN A 175 -14.12 -2.73 -16.62
CA ASN A 175 -14.34 -2.47 -18.04
C ASN A 175 -15.49 -3.31 -18.59
N SER A 176 -15.56 -4.60 -18.24
CA SER A 176 -16.68 -5.47 -18.65
C SER A 176 -18.01 -4.97 -18.11
N ILE A 177 -18.02 -4.50 -16.86
CA ILE A 177 -19.20 -3.93 -16.19
C ILE A 177 -19.67 -2.65 -16.90
N GLN A 178 -18.75 -1.72 -17.22
CA GLN A 178 -19.12 -0.47 -17.89
C GLN A 178 -19.64 -0.69 -19.31
N ILE A 179 -19.12 -1.71 -20.01
CA ILE A 179 -19.58 -2.05 -21.36
C ILE A 179 -20.96 -2.73 -21.31
N SER A 180 -21.16 -3.67 -20.39
CA SER A 180 -22.30 -4.61 -20.42
C SER A 180 -23.42 -4.30 -19.41
N CYS A 181 -23.11 -3.63 -18.30
CA CYS A 181 -24.04 -3.38 -17.18
C CYS A 181 -24.43 -1.90 -17.12
N ALA A 182 -23.57 -1.03 -16.59
CA ALA A 182 -23.81 0.41 -16.45
C ALA A 182 -22.46 1.11 -16.21
N LEU A 183 -22.35 2.38 -16.59
CA LEU A 183 -21.14 3.17 -16.31
C LEU A 183 -20.97 3.46 -14.80
N GLY A 184 -22.08 3.71 -14.10
CA GLY A 184 -22.09 3.96 -12.66
C GLY A 184 -22.04 5.43 -12.26
N GLN A 185 -21.72 5.70 -11.00
CA GLN A 185 -21.63 7.06 -10.45
C GLN A 185 -20.39 7.77 -10.98
N ILE A 186 -20.58 8.94 -11.58
CA ILE A 186 -19.48 9.83 -11.94
C ILE A 186 -19.09 10.69 -10.74
N GLU A 187 -17.81 10.74 -10.44
CA GLU A 187 -17.24 11.58 -9.39
C GLU A 187 -16.30 12.61 -10.00
N LEU A 188 -16.37 13.85 -9.48
CA LEU A 188 -15.45 14.94 -9.80
C LEU A 188 -14.75 15.35 -8.51
N GLU A 189 -13.43 15.29 -8.46
CA GLU A 189 -12.63 15.58 -7.25
C GLU A 189 -13.10 14.79 -6.00
N GLY A 190 -13.63 13.57 -6.22
CA GLY A 190 -14.18 12.71 -5.15
C GLY A 190 -15.57 13.14 -4.64
N GLN A 191 -16.21 14.12 -5.25
CA GLN A 191 -17.59 14.55 -4.97
C GLN A 191 -18.51 14.23 -6.14
N ARG A 192 -19.83 14.30 -5.91
CA ARG A 192 -20.80 14.23 -7.01
C ARG A 192 -20.76 15.56 -7.80
N PRO A 193 -21.24 15.59 -9.06
CA PRO A 193 -21.21 16.80 -9.88
C PRO A 193 -21.81 18.01 -9.14
N HIS A 194 -21.06 19.10 -9.11
CA HIS A 194 -21.46 20.30 -8.39
C HIS A 194 -22.74 20.91 -8.98
N LEU A 195 -23.55 21.51 -8.10
CA LEU A 195 -24.71 22.29 -8.50
C LEU A 195 -24.27 23.71 -8.88
N SER A 196 -24.88 24.26 -9.94
CA SER A 196 -24.80 25.68 -10.26
C SER A 196 -25.46 26.55 -9.18
N ILE A 197 -25.26 27.86 -9.24
CA ILE A 197 -25.88 28.84 -8.33
C ILE A 197 -27.41 28.71 -8.28
N THR A 198 -28.03 28.27 -9.38
CA THR A 198 -29.48 28.03 -9.48
C THR A 198 -29.95 26.71 -8.83
N GLY A 199 -29.04 25.96 -8.21
CA GLY A 199 -29.27 24.65 -7.62
C GLY A 199 -29.37 23.51 -8.64
N ARG A 200 -28.91 23.69 -9.89
CA ARG A 200 -29.04 22.69 -10.96
C ARG A 200 -27.68 22.13 -11.37
N SER A 201 -27.58 20.82 -11.58
CA SER A 201 -26.39 20.19 -12.17
C SER A 201 -26.30 20.43 -13.67
N LEU A 202 -27.42 20.34 -14.40
CA LEU A 202 -27.56 20.76 -15.80
C LEU A 202 -28.84 21.56 -16.01
N PRO A 203 -28.91 22.43 -17.06
CA PRO A 203 -30.10 23.21 -17.36
C PRO A 203 -31.37 22.38 -17.58
N SER A 204 -31.21 21.12 -18.01
CA SER A 204 -32.29 20.17 -18.24
C SER A 204 -32.88 19.54 -16.98
N PHE A 205 -32.20 19.64 -15.83
CA PHE A 205 -32.71 19.13 -14.56
C PHE A 205 -33.44 20.23 -13.78
N ARG A 206 -34.35 19.81 -12.90
CA ARG A 206 -35.00 20.73 -11.96
C ARG A 206 -33.98 21.19 -10.92
N SER A 207 -34.18 22.38 -10.34
CA SER A 207 -33.30 22.83 -9.26
C SER A 207 -33.46 21.93 -8.04
N PHE A 208 -32.36 21.53 -7.40
CA PHE A 208 -32.31 20.66 -6.24
C PHE A 208 -33.04 19.32 -6.45
N ASP A 209 -32.84 18.72 -7.63
CA ASP A 209 -33.36 17.40 -7.97
C ASP A 209 -32.57 16.30 -7.20
N PRO A 210 -33.23 15.51 -6.33
CA PRO A 210 -32.57 14.47 -5.53
C PRO A 210 -32.23 13.20 -6.32
N SER A 211 -32.68 13.07 -7.58
CA SER A 211 -32.49 11.86 -8.35
C SER A 211 -31.00 11.52 -8.57
N PRO A 212 -30.62 10.23 -8.55
CA PRO A 212 -29.23 9.83 -8.82
C PRO A 212 -28.70 10.33 -10.15
N ARG A 213 -29.57 10.35 -11.18
CA ARG A 213 -29.24 10.82 -12.53
C ARG A 213 -28.88 12.31 -12.57
N ALA A 214 -29.61 13.15 -11.84
CA ALA A 214 -29.28 14.58 -11.74
C ALA A 214 -27.93 14.80 -11.05
N GLY A 215 -27.58 13.95 -10.09
CA GLY A 215 -26.27 13.98 -9.41
C GLY A 215 -25.22 13.05 -10.02
N GLY A 216 -25.25 12.82 -11.33
CA GLY A 216 -24.13 12.21 -12.06
C GLY A 216 -24.10 10.69 -12.17
N PHE A 217 -25.17 9.98 -11.76
CA PHE A 217 -25.24 8.54 -12.00
C PHE A 217 -25.60 8.23 -13.45
N VAL A 218 -24.76 7.45 -14.13
CA VAL A 218 -24.97 7.02 -15.51
C VAL A 218 -25.50 5.58 -15.52
N GLU A 219 -26.81 5.47 -15.73
CA GLU A 219 -27.53 4.19 -15.80
C GLU A 219 -27.28 3.43 -17.11
N GLN A 220 -26.92 4.16 -18.18
CA GLN A 220 -26.66 3.57 -19.49
C GLN A 220 -25.28 2.91 -19.53
N ARG A 221 -25.08 2.09 -20.57
CA ARG A 221 -23.86 1.31 -20.81
C ARG A 221 -23.32 1.60 -22.20
N PHE A 222 -22.03 1.34 -22.43
CA PHE A 222 -21.45 1.57 -23.76
C PHE A 222 -22.11 0.74 -24.86
N LEU A 223 -22.64 -0.46 -24.55
CA LEU A 223 -23.34 -1.30 -25.50
C LEU A 223 -24.59 -0.64 -26.12
N THR A 224 -25.38 0.10 -25.33
CA THR A 224 -26.66 0.68 -25.77
C THR A 224 -26.58 2.16 -26.10
N GLY A 225 -25.40 2.77 -25.92
CA GLY A 225 -25.21 4.22 -26.02
C GLY A 225 -25.61 4.95 -24.74
N ILE A 226 -25.15 6.19 -24.62
CA ILE A 226 -25.31 7.03 -23.43
C ILE A 226 -26.22 8.22 -23.77
N ASN A 227 -27.13 8.58 -22.86
CA ASN A 227 -28.02 9.73 -23.03
C ASN A 227 -27.23 11.05 -23.05
N PRO A 228 -27.68 12.12 -23.74
CA PRO A 228 -26.94 13.38 -23.82
C PRO A 228 -26.56 14.01 -22.47
N GLN A 229 -27.46 13.95 -21.48
CA GLN A 229 -27.21 14.46 -20.12
C GLN A 229 -26.08 13.70 -19.43
N GLU A 230 -26.11 12.36 -19.54
CA GLU A 230 -25.14 11.46 -18.95
C GLU A 230 -23.79 11.51 -19.67
N LEU A 231 -23.81 11.67 -21.00
CA LEU A 231 -22.62 11.86 -21.82
C LEU A 231 -21.86 13.11 -21.35
N PHE A 232 -22.56 14.20 -21.04
CA PHE A 232 -21.93 15.40 -20.53
C PHE A 232 -21.19 15.16 -19.20
N PHE A 233 -21.84 14.50 -18.23
CA PHE A 233 -21.17 14.12 -16.98
C PHE A 233 -19.97 13.18 -17.22
N HIS A 234 -20.12 12.21 -18.12
CA HIS A 234 -19.02 11.31 -18.48
C HIS A 234 -17.82 12.08 -19.08
N THR A 235 -18.08 13.07 -19.94
CA THR A 235 -17.01 13.91 -20.51
C THR A 235 -16.34 14.81 -19.47
N MET A 236 -17.05 15.24 -18.42
CA MET A 236 -16.46 16.01 -17.31
C MET A 236 -15.39 15.17 -16.60
N ALA A 237 -15.72 13.94 -16.20
CA ALA A 237 -14.76 13.05 -15.55
C ALA A 237 -13.62 12.63 -16.48
N GLY A 238 -13.91 12.39 -17.77
CA GLY A 238 -12.88 12.14 -18.77
C GLY A 238 -11.90 13.32 -18.90
N ARG A 239 -12.40 14.56 -18.88
CA ARG A 239 -11.57 15.78 -18.93
C ARG A 239 -10.73 15.97 -17.68
N GLU A 240 -11.26 15.66 -16.50
CA GLU A 240 -10.50 15.69 -15.24
C GLU A 240 -9.27 14.78 -15.32
N GLY A 241 -9.44 13.53 -15.76
CA GLY A 241 -8.34 12.59 -15.94
C GLY A 241 -7.26 13.08 -16.93
N LEU A 242 -7.68 13.75 -18.01
CA LEU A 242 -6.76 14.36 -18.98
C LEU A 242 -5.99 15.55 -18.38
N ILE A 243 -6.68 16.44 -17.66
CA ILE A 243 -6.06 17.58 -16.98
C ILE A 243 -5.04 17.09 -15.94
N ASP A 244 -5.41 16.08 -15.16
CA ASP A 244 -4.54 15.51 -14.15
C ASP A 244 -3.29 14.90 -14.75
N THR A 245 -3.42 14.18 -15.86
CA THR A 245 -2.28 13.63 -16.59
C THR A 245 -1.36 14.75 -17.08
N ALA A 246 -1.91 15.86 -17.58
CA ALA A 246 -1.12 17.00 -18.04
C ALA A 246 -0.41 17.76 -16.91
N VAL A 247 -1.08 17.97 -15.77
CA VAL A 247 -0.56 18.82 -14.68
C VAL A 247 0.36 18.03 -13.74
N LYS A 248 -0.02 16.81 -13.36
CA LYS A 248 0.66 16.07 -12.28
C LYS A 248 1.98 15.41 -12.73
N THR A 249 2.16 15.17 -14.02
CA THR A 249 3.40 14.65 -14.63
C THR A 249 4.58 15.62 -14.46
N SER A 250 4.37 16.92 -14.65
CA SER A 250 5.42 17.93 -14.45
C SER A 250 5.97 17.95 -13.02
N ARG A 251 5.09 17.76 -12.02
CA ARG A 251 5.44 17.81 -10.60
C ARG A 251 6.25 16.60 -10.15
N SER A 252 5.89 15.41 -10.61
CA SER A 252 6.61 14.17 -10.30
C SER A 252 8.01 14.16 -10.90
N GLY A 253 8.17 14.61 -12.15
CA GLY A 253 9.48 14.71 -12.79
C GLY A 253 10.44 15.67 -12.07
N TYR A 254 9.92 16.82 -11.60
CA TYR A 254 10.73 17.77 -10.82
C TYR A 254 11.16 17.17 -9.47
N LEU A 255 10.23 16.53 -8.74
CA LEU A 255 10.54 15.82 -7.50
C LEU A 255 11.64 14.76 -7.72
N GLN A 256 11.51 13.93 -8.76
CA GLN A 256 12.50 12.92 -9.10
C GLN A 256 13.87 13.53 -9.37
N ARG A 257 13.95 14.61 -10.16
CA ARG A 257 15.21 15.33 -10.43
C ARG A 257 15.85 15.84 -9.13
N CYS A 258 15.07 16.44 -8.24
CA CYS A 258 15.57 16.91 -6.95
C CYS A 258 16.16 15.76 -6.13
N ILE A 259 15.45 14.64 -5.99
CA ILE A 259 15.95 13.50 -5.21
C ILE A 259 17.22 12.92 -5.84
N ILE A 260 17.24 12.72 -7.17
CA ILE A 260 18.43 12.22 -7.88
C ILE A 260 19.63 13.13 -7.61
N LYS A 261 19.47 14.46 -7.71
CA LYS A 261 20.58 15.39 -7.49
C LYS A 261 21.12 15.41 -6.07
N HIS A 262 20.32 15.09 -5.06
CA HIS A 262 20.82 14.98 -3.69
C HIS A 262 21.48 13.62 -3.42
N LEU A 263 21.06 12.56 -4.11
CA LEU A 263 21.53 11.18 -3.84
C LEU A 263 22.54 10.66 -4.87
N GLU A 264 22.92 11.42 -5.90
CA GLU A 264 23.79 10.94 -6.99
C GLU A 264 25.21 10.54 -6.54
N GLY A 265 25.72 11.16 -5.47
CA GLY A 265 27.04 10.84 -4.92
C GLY A 265 27.08 9.65 -3.97
N ILE A 266 25.94 9.04 -3.64
CA ILE A 266 25.86 8.01 -2.59
C ILE A 266 26.10 6.63 -3.20
N SER A 267 27.15 5.95 -2.70
CA SER A 267 27.55 4.63 -3.16
C SER A 267 28.01 3.72 -2.01
N VAL A 268 27.95 2.41 -2.24
CA VAL A 268 28.52 1.40 -1.33
C VAL A 268 30.04 1.38 -1.50
N ARG A 269 30.79 1.43 -0.41
CA ARG A 269 32.26 1.30 -0.40
C ARG A 269 32.69 -0.15 -0.09
N TYR A 270 33.97 -0.45 -0.29
CA TYR A 270 34.52 -1.81 -0.10
C TYR A 270 34.45 -2.34 1.34
N ASP A 271 34.31 -1.45 2.32
CA ASP A 271 34.04 -1.81 3.72
C ASP A 271 32.55 -2.08 3.99
N ASN A 272 31.71 -2.08 2.95
CA ASN A 272 30.25 -2.16 2.95
C ASN A 272 29.52 -0.98 3.63
N THR A 273 30.23 0.10 3.94
CA THR A 273 29.60 1.35 4.37
C THR A 273 29.02 2.08 3.17
N VAL A 274 27.92 2.81 3.38
CA VAL A 274 27.34 3.68 2.37
C VAL A 274 27.84 5.08 2.63
N ARG A 275 28.58 5.62 1.66
CA ARG A 275 29.21 6.94 1.77
C ARG A 275 28.78 7.85 0.63
N ASN A 276 28.82 9.14 0.91
CA ASN A 276 28.67 10.17 -0.11
C ASN A 276 30.01 10.43 -0.84
N PHE A 277 30.01 11.33 -1.82
CA PHE A 277 31.19 11.65 -2.63
C PHE A 277 32.34 12.28 -1.83
N ASP A 278 32.05 12.91 -0.69
CA ASP A 278 33.01 13.51 0.24
C ASP A 278 33.52 12.52 1.31
N ASP A 279 33.22 11.23 1.13
CA ASP A 279 33.48 10.14 2.08
C ASP A 279 32.79 10.28 3.45
N SER A 280 31.81 11.17 3.58
CA SER A 280 30.91 11.17 4.74
C SER A 280 30.09 9.88 4.78
N ILE A 281 30.08 9.21 5.94
CA ILE A 281 29.35 7.96 6.15
C ILE A 281 27.87 8.29 6.41
N ILE A 282 26.98 7.78 5.56
CA ILE A 282 25.52 7.93 5.71
C ILE A 282 24.93 6.72 6.43
N GLN A 283 25.33 5.51 6.02
CA GLN A 283 24.92 4.27 6.68
C GLN A 283 26.14 3.37 6.89
N PHE A 284 26.20 2.69 8.04
CA PHE A 284 27.24 1.69 8.28
C PHE A 284 27.06 0.43 7.43
N ARG A 285 25.82 0.14 7.01
CA ARG A 285 25.45 -0.92 6.08
C ARG A 285 24.28 -0.46 5.24
N TYR A 286 24.28 -0.81 3.96
CA TYR A 286 23.16 -0.53 3.06
C TYR A 286 21.86 -1.16 3.62
N GLY A 287 20.82 -0.36 3.83
CA GLY A 287 19.52 -0.89 4.28
C GLY A 287 19.52 -1.51 5.69
N GLU A 288 20.55 -1.25 6.50
CA GLU A 288 20.78 -1.88 7.83
C GLU A 288 21.00 -3.40 7.81
N ASP A 289 20.97 -4.05 6.65
CA ASP A 289 21.18 -5.50 6.48
C ASP A 289 22.27 -5.83 5.44
N GLY A 290 22.65 -4.86 4.60
CA GLY A 290 23.65 -4.96 3.54
C GLY A 290 23.17 -5.70 2.29
N LEU A 291 21.90 -6.12 2.22
CA LEU A 291 21.40 -6.96 1.15
C LEU A 291 20.86 -6.13 -0.02
N ASP A 292 21.14 -6.57 -1.25
CA ASP A 292 20.52 -6.07 -2.46
C ASP A 292 19.04 -6.51 -2.52
N VAL A 293 18.15 -5.55 -2.74
CA VAL A 293 16.69 -5.76 -2.84
C VAL A 293 16.34 -6.73 -3.97
N GLY A 294 17.07 -6.71 -5.09
CA GLY A 294 16.82 -7.57 -6.24
C GLY A 294 17.18 -9.03 -5.97
N ARG A 295 18.27 -9.28 -5.23
CA ARG A 295 18.78 -10.63 -4.94
C ARG A 295 18.19 -11.26 -3.67
N SER A 296 17.63 -10.45 -2.78
CA SER A 296 17.08 -10.90 -1.48
C SER A 296 15.61 -11.34 -1.52
N THR A 297 14.93 -11.24 -2.66
CA THR A 297 13.48 -11.50 -2.78
C THR A 297 13.04 -12.88 -2.28
N PHE A 298 13.81 -13.93 -2.57
CA PHE A 298 13.56 -15.31 -2.12
C PHE A 298 14.12 -15.63 -0.74
N LEU A 299 14.84 -14.71 -0.08
CA LEU A 299 15.44 -14.90 1.24
C LEU A 299 14.44 -14.61 2.38
N ASN A 300 13.25 -15.21 2.31
CA ASN A 300 12.17 -14.99 3.26
C ASN A 300 11.58 -16.31 3.78
N SER A 301 11.08 -16.31 5.02
CA SER A 301 10.48 -17.50 5.65
C SER A 301 9.40 -18.21 4.83
N LYS A 302 8.62 -17.46 4.03
CA LYS A 302 7.58 -17.99 3.14
C LYS A 302 8.13 -18.74 1.93
N GLN A 303 9.33 -18.40 1.46
CA GLN A 303 9.94 -18.95 0.25
C GLN A 303 10.97 -20.04 0.52
N PHE A 304 11.32 -20.28 1.78
CA PHE A 304 12.19 -21.41 2.14
C PHE A 304 11.69 -22.77 1.66
N PRO A 305 10.38 -23.11 1.68
CA PRO A 305 9.89 -24.35 1.07
C PRO A 305 10.27 -24.48 -0.41
N PHE A 306 10.13 -23.41 -1.20
CA PHE A 306 10.52 -23.40 -2.61
C PHE A 306 12.03 -23.63 -2.80
N LEU A 307 12.86 -23.06 -1.92
CA LEU A 307 14.31 -23.28 -1.97
C LEU A 307 14.68 -24.70 -1.54
N VAL A 308 13.94 -25.30 -0.59
CA VAL A 308 14.11 -26.70 -0.19
C VAL A 308 13.79 -27.66 -1.33
N ASP A 309 12.68 -27.43 -2.04
CA ASP A 309 12.26 -28.29 -3.16
C ASP A 309 13.27 -28.25 -4.33
N ASN A 310 14.06 -27.17 -4.45
CA ASN A 310 14.99 -26.93 -5.55
C ASN A 310 16.47 -26.85 -5.11
N ILE A 311 16.84 -27.53 -4.01
CA ILE A 311 18.20 -27.48 -3.44
C ILE A 311 19.28 -27.79 -4.49
N GLU A 312 19.09 -28.81 -5.33
CA GLU A 312 20.10 -29.22 -6.31
C GLU A 312 20.45 -28.10 -7.32
N ALA A 313 19.46 -27.33 -7.76
CA ALA A 313 19.68 -26.21 -8.66
C ALA A 313 20.44 -25.07 -7.96
N ILE A 314 20.07 -24.78 -6.71
CA ILE A 314 20.73 -23.77 -5.88
C ILE A 314 22.20 -24.14 -5.63
N GLN A 315 22.48 -25.40 -5.35
CA GLN A 315 23.84 -25.87 -5.13
C GLN A 315 24.72 -25.61 -6.34
N LYS A 316 24.28 -26.02 -7.53
CA LYS A 316 25.02 -25.82 -8.78
C LYS A 316 25.29 -24.35 -9.10
N LEU A 317 24.38 -23.46 -8.71
CA LEU A 317 24.50 -22.04 -9.00
C LEU A 317 25.35 -21.29 -7.97
N PHE A 318 25.09 -21.50 -6.68
CA PHE A 318 25.62 -20.67 -5.59
C PHE A 318 26.86 -21.25 -4.91
N ILE A 319 27.00 -22.57 -4.86
CA ILE A 319 28.19 -23.21 -4.29
C ILE A 319 29.26 -23.22 -5.39
N PRO A 320 30.42 -22.56 -5.17
CA PRO A 320 31.51 -22.65 -6.13
C PRO A 320 32.00 -24.11 -6.26
N SER A 321 32.41 -24.51 -7.46
CA SER A 321 33.11 -25.78 -7.66
C SER A 321 34.56 -25.60 -7.18
N PHE A 322 34.93 -26.31 -6.11
CA PHE A 322 36.28 -26.26 -5.56
C PHE A 322 37.05 -27.54 -5.89
N ASP A 323 38.35 -27.40 -6.17
CA ASP A 323 39.24 -28.54 -6.46
C ASP A 323 39.54 -29.39 -5.21
N ASN A 324 39.47 -28.81 -4.00
CA ASN A 324 39.68 -29.48 -2.71
C ASN A 324 38.67 -29.00 -1.62
N PRO A 325 37.76 -29.87 -1.11
CA PRO A 325 36.74 -29.49 -0.13
C PRO A 325 37.27 -29.19 1.29
N GLU A 326 38.41 -29.76 1.69
CA GLU A 326 38.91 -29.69 3.08
C GLU A 326 39.71 -28.39 3.37
N GLU A 327 40.46 -27.86 2.40
CA GLU A 327 41.11 -26.53 2.53
C GLU A 327 40.08 -25.38 2.59
N GLU A 328 38.88 -25.61 2.04
CA GLU A 328 37.80 -24.63 1.93
C GLU A 328 37.10 -24.34 3.27
N GLN A 329 36.89 -25.39 4.09
CA GLN A 329 36.35 -25.28 5.44
C GLN A 329 37.27 -24.51 6.39
N SER A 330 38.57 -24.52 6.10
CA SER A 330 39.56 -23.72 6.82
C SER A 330 39.62 -22.25 6.35
N LYS A 331 39.17 -21.95 5.12
CA LYS A 331 39.17 -20.57 4.57
C LYS A 331 37.95 -19.75 5.00
N TRP A 332 36.79 -20.39 5.17
CA TRP A 332 35.56 -19.73 5.55
C TRP A 332 35.20 -20.08 7.00
N ASN A 333 35.27 -19.11 7.92
CA ASN A 333 35.10 -19.29 9.38
C ASN A 333 33.65 -19.61 9.83
N LEU A 334 33.00 -20.61 9.23
CA LEU A 334 31.61 -20.97 9.49
C LEU A 334 31.36 -21.40 10.95
N SER A 335 32.30 -22.14 11.53
CA SER A 335 32.20 -22.59 12.93
C SER A 335 32.19 -21.41 13.91
N GLU A 336 32.93 -20.34 13.61
CA GLU A 336 32.99 -19.16 14.47
C GLU A 336 31.73 -18.31 14.36
N THR A 337 31.23 -18.06 13.14
CA THR A 337 29.99 -17.31 12.92
C THR A 337 28.79 -18.01 13.55
N GLU A 338 28.67 -19.33 13.42
CA GLU A 338 27.61 -20.10 14.07
C GLU A 338 27.73 -20.11 15.60
N LYS A 339 28.95 -20.19 16.15
CA LYS A 339 29.17 -20.07 17.60
C LYS A 339 28.74 -18.71 18.10
N HIS A 340 29.07 -17.63 17.39
CA HIS A 340 28.69 -16.27 17.75
C HIS A 340 27.17 -16.07 17.68
N TYR A 341 26.52 -16.54 16.62
CA TYR A 341 25.07 -16.52 16.51
C TYR A 341 24.39 -17.29 17.67
N LYS A 342 24.92 -18.46 18.06
CA LYS A 342 24.41 -19.21 19.23
C LYS A 342 24.54 -18.42 20.53
N LYS A 343 25.61 -17.62 20.71
CA LYS A 343 25.75 -16.72 21.88
C LYS A 343 24.66 -15.66 21.89
N ILE A 344 24.39 -15.02 20.74
CA ILE A 344 23.32 -14.02 20.58
C ILE A 344 21.95 -14.62 20.87
N SER A 345 21.64 -15.79 20.28
CA SER A 345 20.36 -16.47 20.50
C SER A 345 20.15 -16.83 21.98
N LYS A 346 21.18 -17.31 22.67
CA LYS A 346 21.11 -17.63 24.11
C LYS A 346 20.91 -16.38 24.96
N PHE A 347 21.59 -15.28 24.64
CA PHE A 347 21.42 -14.00 25.33
C PHE A 347 19.98 -13.47 25.18
N LYS A 348 19.42 -13.48 23.97
CA LYS A 348 18.02 -13.05 23.72
C LYS A 348 17.00 -13.93 24.44
N GLN A 349 17.19 -15.25 24.42
CA GLN A 349 16.29 -16.17 25.14
C GLN A 349 16.31 -15.90 26.65
N ARG A 350 17.49 -15.73 27.25
CA ARG A 350 17.61 -15.34 28.67
C ARG A 350 16.89 -14.03 28.95
N ARG A 351 17.06 -13.02 28.08
CA ARG A 351 16.43 -11.71 28.26
C ARG A 351 14.91 -11.76 28.15
N ILE A 352 14.36 -12.57 27.24
CA ILE A 352 12.92 -12.78 27.13
C ILE A 352 12.38 -13.42 28.42
N LEU A 353 13.07 -14.42 28.96
CA LEU A 353 12.69 -15.06 30.22
C LEU A 353 12.76 -14.07 31.40
N GLU A 354 13.82 -13.28 31.51
CA GLU A 354 13.94 -12.23 32.54
C GLU A 354 12.83 -11.17 32.45
N LEU A 355 12.43 -10.80 31.23
CA LEU A 355 11.34 -9.86 31.01
C LEU A 355 9.99 -10.48 31.36
N GLN A 356 9.80 -11.77 31.08
CA GLN A 356 8.60 -12.53 31.44
C GLN A 356 8.48 -12.74 32.95
N ASP A 357 9.59 -13.01 33.64
CA ASP A 357 9.63 -13.17 35.10
C ASP A 357 9.38 -11.84 35.82
N LYS A 358 9.85 -10.72 35.26
CA LYS A 358 9.53 -9.37 35.77
C LYS A 358 8.12 -8.91 35.43
N SER A 359 7.47 -9.51 34.43
CA SER A 359 6.13 -9.14 33.95
C SER A 359 5.01 -9.98 34.56
N GLN A 360 5.17 -10.55 35.76
CA GLN A 360 4.02 -11.08 36.52
C GLN A 360 2.97 -10.00 36.87
N ASN A 361 3.21 -8.72 36.55
CA ASN A 361 2.26 -7.63 36.82
C ASN A 361 1.88 -6.72 35.63
N VAL A 362 2.34 -6.97 34.39
CA VAL A 362 1.85 -6.20 33.22
C VAL A 362 1.90 -7.05 31.94
N ASP A 363 0.73 -7.33 31.36
CA ASP A 363 0.55 -7.97 30.06
C ASP A 363 1.13 -7.12 28.91
N ILE A 364 2.41 -7.32 28.59
CA ILE A 364 3.05 -6.73 27.38
C ILE A 364 3.14 -7.77 26.24
N VAL A 365 2.58 -8.96 26.42
CA VAL A 365 2.64 -10.04 25.41
C VAL A 365 1.46 -9.95 24.44
N ASN A 366 1.36 -8.82 23.74
CA ASN A 366 0.65 -8.76 22.45
C ASN A 366 1.12 -7.58 21.59
N VAL A 367 2.41 -7.27 21.64
CA VAL A 367 3.01 -6.39 20.64
C VAL A 367 3.09 -7.15 19.31
N ASN A 368 2.05 -6.92 18.50
CA ASN A 368 1.81 -7.40 17.14
C ASN A 368 3.07 -7.83 16.35
N LYS A 369 3.10 -9.12 15.97
CA LYS A 369 4.10 -9.76 15.10
C LYS A 369 4.28 -9.14 13.69
N ASN A 370 3.51 -8.09 13.35
CA ASN A 370 3.46 -7.51 12.00
C ASN A 370 4.03 -6.08 11.88
N LYS A 371 4.42 -5.42 12.98
CA LYS A 371 5.19 -4.16 12.87
C LYS A 371 6.67 -4.52 12.92
N ARG A 372 7.40 -4.36 11.81
CA ARG A 372 8.87 -4.36 11.84
C ARG A 372 9.27 -3.16 12.72
N PHE A 373 9.67 -3.44 13.95
CA PHE A 373 10.13 -2.42 14.88
C PHE A 373 11.54 -2.01 14.47
N SER A 374 11.68 -0.85 13.84
CA SER A 374 12.98 -0.17 13.73
C SER A 374 13.43 0.22 15.14
N ALA A 375 14.72 0.06 15.45
CA ALA A 375 15.32 0.53 16.69
C ALA A 375 15.04 2.03 16.93
N PHE A 376 14.80 2.80 15.86
CA PHE A 376 14.41 4.20 15.90
C PHE A 376 13.05 4.43 16.58
N ASN A 377 12.07 3.56 16.37
CA ASN A 377 10.75 3.68 17.02
C ASN A 377 10.79 3.25 18.49
N GLN A 378 11.62 2.27 18.83
CA GLN A 378 11.83 1.86 20.21
C GLN A 378 12.60 2.94 21.00
N PHE A 379 13.56 3.61 20.35
CA PHE A 379 14.19 4.82 20.86
C PHE A 379 13.13 5.91 21.07
N HIS A 380 12.29 6.22 20.08
CA HIS A 380 11.28 7.27 20.18
C HIS A 380 10.18 7.01 21.24
N GLN A 381 9.75 5.77 21.44
CA GLN A 381 8.75 5.43 22.46
C GLN A 381 9.31 5.49 23.89
N SER A 382 10.61 5.31 24.07
CA SER A 382 11.28 5.53 25.37
C SER A 382 11.53 7.02 25.68
N ILE A 383 11.23 7.93 24.74
CA ILE A 383 11.65 9.33 24.74
C ILE A 383 10.57 10.32 25.21
N ASP A 384 9.29 9.92 25.27
CA ASP A 384 8.19 10.89 25.37
C ASP A 384 7.95 11.51 26.76
N SER A 385 8.56 11.02 27.85
CA SER A 385 8.28 11.56 29.20
C SER A 385 9.33 12.53 29.77
N ASN A 386 10.55 12.65 29.23
CA ASN A 386 11.65 13.35 29.92
C ASN A 386 12.62 14.12 29.01
N TYR A 387 12.12 14.86 28.01
CA TYR A 387 12.98 15.58 27.05
C TYR A 387 13.91 16.63 27.71
N LEU A 388 13.44 17.35 28.74
CA LEU A 388 14.21 18.39 29.44
C LEU A 388 15.36 17.84 30.31
N LEU A 389 15.17 16.65 30.92
CA LEU A 389 16.20 15.98 31.72
C LEU A 389 17.30 15.37 30.85
N LYS A 390 16.96 14.97 29.61
CA LYS A 390 17.88 14.28 28.71
C LYS A 390 18.96 15.20 28.15
N ASP A 391 18.64 16.43 27.74
CA ASP A 391 19.68 17.33 27.22
C ASP A 391 20.71 17.69 28.31
N SER A 392 20.25 17.85 29.55
CA SER A 392 21.15 18.00 30.70
C SER A 392 21.96 16.73 30.95
N LEU A 393 21.32 15.56 31.00
CA LEU A 393 22.00 14.28 31.24
C LEU A 393 22.97 13.91 30.12
N VAL A 394 22.67 14.23 28.86
CA VAL A 394 23.55 14.01 27.71
C VAL A 394 24.71 15.00 27.73
N ALA A 395 24.45 16.26 28.07
CA ALA A 395 25.53 17.23 28.29
C ALA A 395 26.44 16.80 29.44
N ASP A 396 25.88 16.30 30.54
CA ASP A 396 26.64 15.83 31.70
C ASP A 396 27.37 14.51 31.40
N TRP A 397 26.73 13.58 30.68
CA TRP A 397 27.37 12.37 30.15
C TRP A 397 28.54 12.69 29.25
N ASN A 398 28.40 13.70 28.39
CA ASN A 398 29.46 14.14 27.48
C ASN A 398 30.62 14.83 28.21
N LYS A 399 30.38 15.43 29.37
CA LYS A 399 31.44 15.97 30.25
C LYS A 399 32.21 14.89 30.99
N LEU A 400 31.60 13.74 31.29
CA LEU A 400 32.27 12.62 31.96
C LEU A 400 33.40 12.06 31.09
N THR A 401 34.51 11.70 31.74
CA THR A 401 35.64 10.99 31.14
C THR A 401 35.26 9.54 30.79
N LYS A 402 36.02 8.88 29.90
CA LYS A 402 35.73 7.48 29.48
C LYS A 402 35.64 6.51 30.66
N GLU A 403 36.47 6.71 31.67
CA GLU A 403 36.55 5.85 32.87
C GLU A 403 35.32 6.01 33.77
N GLU A 404 34.81 7.23 33.93
CA GLU A 404 33.58 7.49 34.70
C GLU A 404 32.34 6.96 34.00
N ARG A 405 32.30 7.03 32.65
CA ARG A 405 31.21 6.45 31.87
C ARG A 405 31.13 4.93 32.02
N GLU A 406 32.25 4.25 32.20
CA GLU A 406 32.28 2.79 32.40
C GLU A 406 31.63 2.34 33.71
N VAL A 407 31.56 3.21 34.73
CA VAL A 407 30.88 2.93 36.00
C VAL A 407 29.36 2.86 35.83
N PHE A 408 28.81 3.70 34.94
CA PHE A 408 27.37 3.77 34.66
C PHE A 408 26.91 2.82 33.56
N ILE A 409 27.83 2.19 32.83
CA ILE A 409 27.49 1.14 31.87
C ILE A 409 27.42 -0.18 32.66
N PRO A 410 26.22 -0.72 32.95
CA PRO A 410 26.11 -2.01 33.63
C PRO A 410 26.89 -3.09 32.85
N LYS A 411 27.94 -3.63 33.49
CA LYS A 411 28.86 -4.62 32.89
C LYS A 411 28.13 -5.88 32.38
N ASP A 412 26.99 -6.22 32.99
CA ASP A 412 26.17 -7.39 32.66
C ASP A 412 25.19 -7.19 31.49
N LEU A 413 25.11 -5.97 30.93
CA LEU A 413 24.06 -5.57 29.99
C LEU A 413 24.56 -5.23 28.58
N LYS A 414 25.83 -5.52 28.25
CA LYS A 414 26.31 -5.35 26.88
C LYS A 414 25.78 -6.51 26.01
N PRO A 415 24.80 -6.27 25.12
CA PRO A 415 24.36 -7.31 24.20
C PRO A 415 25.54 -7.71 23.32
N PRO A 416 25.70 -9.01 22.99
CA PRO A 416 26.67 -9.42 21.99
C PRO A 416 26.35 -8.71 20.66
N GLU A 417 27.37 -8.16 20.02
CA GLU A 417 27.22 -7.47 18.73
C GLU A 417 26.70 -8.41 17.64
N PRO A 418 25.93 -7.91 16.67
CA PRO A 418 25.42 -8.72 15.55
C PRO A 418 26.54 -9.42 14.75
N VAL A 419 26.20 -10.58 14.18
CA VAL A 419 27.17 -11.43 13.45
C VAL A 419 27.78 -10.68 12.26
N ASP A 420 26.97 -9.92 11.54
CA ASP A 420 27.32 -9.12 10.37
C ASP A 420 28.17 -7.87 10.67
N VAL A 421 28.20 -7.44 11.94
CA VAL A 421 29.07 -6.37 12.42
C VAL A 421 30.45 -6.92 12.78
N VAL A 422 30.49 -8.05 13.50
CA VAL A 422 31.75 -8.67 13.95
C VAL A 422 32.50 -9.32 12.80
N PHE A 423 31.78 -10.02 11.93
CA PHE A 423 32.36 -10.79 10.84
C PHE A 423 32.05 -10.13 9.49
N HIS A 424 33.08 -9.79 8.73
CA HIS A 424 32.89 -9.24 7.39
C HIS A 424 32.25 -10.30 6.47
N PRO A 425 31.17 -10.00 5.73
CA PRO A 425 30.46 -10.98 4.91
C PRO A 425 31.33 -11.56 3.80
N ALA A 426 32.16 -10.75 3.14
CA ALA A 426 33.02 -11.23 2.05
C ALA A 426 34.07 -12.30 2.46
N THR A 427 34.37 -12.45 3.75
CA THR A 427 35.39 -13.41 4.24
C THR A 427 34.81 -14.52 5.10
N ASN A 428 33.65 -14.32 5.72
CA ASN A 428 33.09 -15.26 6.69
C ASN A 428 31.70 -15.75 6.25
N LEU A 429 31.59 -17.05 6.04
CA LEU A 429 30.33 -17.68 5.66
C LEU A 429 29.38 -17.70 6.88
N GLY A 430 28.12 -17.32 6.65
CA GLY A 430 27.11 -17.21 7.72
C GLY A 430 27.09 -15.85 8.42
N SER A 431 27.95 -14.90 8.03
CA SER A 431 27.78 -13.49 8.35
C SER A 431 26.59 -12.93 7.57
N LEU A 432 25.42 -13.00 8.19
CA LEU A 432 24.14 -12.58 7.65
C LEU A 432 23.33 -11.86 8.72
N PRO A 433 22.35 -11.03 8.33
CA PRO A 433 21.51 -10.29 9.27
C PRO A 433 20.83 -11.21 10.27
N GLU A 434 20.75 -10.78 11.53
CA GLU A 434 20.15 -11.58 12.60
C GLU A 434 18.68 -11.91 12.32
N SER A 435 17.94 -10.97 11.73
CA SER A 435 16.54 -11.15 11.35
C SER A 435 16.37 -12.34 10.41
N PHE A 436 17.29 -12.48 9.45
CA PHE A 436 17.32 -13.58 8.49
C PHE A 436 17.72 -14.90 9.16
N LEU A 437 18.80 -14.90 9.95
CA LEU A 437 19.25 -16.09 10.67
C LEU A 437 18.17 -16.65 11.62
N ASN A 438 17.42 -15.76 12.28
CA ASN A 438 16.28 -16.15 13.12
C ASN A 438 15.16 -16.80 12.30
N GLN A 439 14.82 -16.24 11.13
CA GLN A 439 13.83 -16.83 10.24
C GLN A 439 14.28 -18.22 9.75
N LEU A 440 15.55 -18.36 9.36
CA LEU A 440 16.13 -19.60 8.90
C LEU A 440 16.11 -20.67 9.99
N ASN A 441 16.49 -20.34 11.23
CA ASN A 441 16.47 -21.29 12.34
C ASN A 441 15.06 -21.67 12.78
N ASN A 442 14.12 -20.70 12.80
CA ASN A 442 12.72 -20.99 13.07
C ASN A 442 12.11 -21.91 12.02
N PHE A 443 12.48 -21.74 10.75
CA PHE A 443 12.07 -22.65 9.68
C PHE A 443 12.70 -24.03 9.87
N ALA A 444 14.02 -24.08 10.07
CA ALA A 444 14.77 -25.32 10.31
C ALA A 444 14.22 -26.16 11.47
N GLN A 445 13.77 -25.53 12.56
CA GLN A 445 13.14 -26.22 13.69
C GLN A 445 11.75 -26.78 13.37
N LYS A 446 10.98 -26.06 12.54
CA LYS A 446 9.63 -26.49 12.13
C LYS A 446 9.67 -27.56 11.05
N SER A 447 10.63 -27.48 10.14
CA SER A 447 10.82 -28.43 9.05
C SER A 447 11.58 -29.66 9.58
N LYS A 448 10.93 -30.82 9.66
CA LYS A 448 11.60 -32.12 9.86
C LYS A 448 12.33 -32.52 8.57
N LEU A 449 13.42 -31.83 8.25
CA LEU A 449 14.28 -32.17 7.10
C LEU A 449 15.21 -33.33 7.49
N ASP A 450 14.91 -34.54 7.02
CA ASP A 450 15.72 -35.74 7.23
C ASP A 450 17.11 -35.57 6.59
N GLY A 451 18.17 -35.46 7.40
CA GLY A 451 19.59 -35.48 6.99
C GLY A 451 20.12 -34.26 6.21
N ASN A 452 19.29 -33.58 5.42
CA ASN A 452 19.69 -32.51 4.49
C ASN A 452 19.69 -31.09 5.09
N LEU A 453 19.43 -30.95 6.39
CA LEU A 453 19.31 -29.63 7.02
C LEU A 453 20.61 -28.81 6.97
N ASN A 454 21.76 -29.45 7.22
CA ASN A 454 23.07 -28.77 7.19
C ASN A 454 23.43 -28.34 5.76
N LEU A 455 23.10 -29.19 4.78
CA LEU A 455 23.30 -28.92 3.37
C LEU A 455 22.44 -27.74 2.89
N PHE A 456 21.17 -27.71 3.31
CA PHE A 456 20.27 -26.60 3.07
C PHE A 456 20.80 -25.29 3.69
N LYS A 457 21.15 -25.31 4.99
CA LYS A 457 21.72 -24.13 5.66
C LYS A 457 22.96 -23.60 4.96
N ARG A 458 23.91 -24.47 4.58
CA ARG A 458 25.12 -24.09 3.84
C ARG A 458 24.78 -23.47 2.48
N SER A 459 23.84 -24.05 1.73
CA SER A 459 23.39 -23.52 0.44
C SER A 459 22.76 -22.12 0.59
N ILE A 460 21.97 -21.92 1.64
CA ILE A 460 21.35 -20.64 1.96
C ILE A 460 22.38 -19.60 2.43
N TYR A 461 23.41 -19.98 3.19
CA TYR A 461 24.48 -19.07 3.56
C TYR A 461 25.25 -18.56 2.35
N TRP A 462 25.57 -19.43 1.39
CA TRP A 462 26.18 -19.03 0.12
C TRP A 462 25.28 -18.11 -0.70
N LYS A 463 23.99 -18.42 -0.75
CA LYS A 463 23.01 -17.56 -1.42
C LYS A 463 22.92 -16.17 -0.77
N GLY A 464 22.81 -16.13 0.57
CA GLY A 464 22.77 -14.88 1.33
C GLY A 464 24.03 -14.04 1.12
N LEU A 465 25.21 -14.68 1.08
CA LEU A 465 26.46 -14.00 0.80
C LEU A 465 26.47 -13.32 -0.58
N ARG A 466 25.98 -14.01 -1.62
CA ARG A 466 25.88 -13.41 -2.97
C ARG A 466 24.78 -12.35 -3.10
N ALA A 467 23.89 -12.26 -2.12
CA ALA A 467 22.81 -11.29 -2.09
C ALA A 467 23.21 -9.96 -1.44
N TYR A 468 24.44 -9.81 -0.93
CA TYR A 468 24.95 -8.51 -0.50
C TYR A 468 25.05 -7.53 -1.69
N ALA A 469 24.86 -6.25 -1.41
CA ALA A 469 25.08 -5.17 -2.36
C ALA A 469 26.56 -5.08 -2.74
N ASP A 470 26.84 -4.88 -4.03
CA ASP A 470 28.21 -4.91 -4.53
C ASP A 470 28.91 -3.57 -4.22
N PRO A 471 30.19 -3.56 -3.81
CA PRO A 471 30.95 -2.32 -3.67
C PRO A 471 31.01 -1.53 -4.97
N GLY A 472 30.79 -0.21 -4.89
CA GLY A 472 30.68 0.70 -6.03
C GLY A 472 29.25 0.89 -6.54
N GLU A 473 28.28 0.11 -6.05
CA GLU A 473 26.89 0.26 -6.44
C GLU A 473 26.33 1.64 -6.03
N SER A 474 25.74 2.35 -6.99
CA SER A 474 25.17 3.69 -6.80
C SER A 474 23.77 3.62 -6.15
N VAL A 475 23.75 3.16 -4.90
CA VAL A 475 22.52 2.93 -4.13
C VAL A 475 21.67 4.18 -3.95
N GLY A 476 22.28 5.38 -3.94
CA GLY A 476 21.52 6.63 -3.89
C GLY A 476 20.68 6.88 -5.14
N LEU A 477 21.23 6.61 -6.33
CA LEU A 477 20.51 6.72 -7.60
C LEU A 477 19.38 5.69 -7.68
N LEU A 478 19.65 4.44 -7.28
CA LEU A 478 18.64 3.37 -7.25
C LEU A 478 17.50 3.72 -6.30
N ALA A 479 17.80 4.24 -5.10
CA ALA A 479 16.79 4.70 -4.16
C ALA A 479 15.99 5.89 -4.72
N ALA A 480 16.66 6.87 -5.33
CA ALA A 480 16.00 8.03 -5.94
C ALA A 480 15.02 7.64 -7.04
N GLN A 481 15.43 6.73 -7.93
CA GLN A 481 14.57 6.23 -9.02
C GLN A 481 13.42 5.39 -8.47
N SER A 482 13.69 4.53 -7.48
CA SER A 482 12.66 3.68 -6.85
C SER A 482 11.61 4.48 -6.07
N ILE A 483 11.91 5.71 -5.65
CA ILE A 483 10.92 6.64 -5.07
C ILE A 483 10.23 7.45 -6.18
N GLY A 484 11.01 7.96 -7.14
CA GLY A 484 10.53 8.86 -8.18
C GLY A 484 9.59 8.20 -9.19
N GLU A 485 9.95 7.02 -9.70
CA GLU A 485 9.17 6.31 -10.73
C GLU A 485 7.77 5.92 -10.23
N PRO A 486 7.59 5.29 -9.05
CA PRO A 486 6.25 4.99 -8.53
C PRO A 486 5.44 6.25 -8.22
N SER A 487 6.10 7.36 -7.85
CA SER A 487 5.42 8.64 -7.61
C SER A 487 4.68 9.12 -8.87
N THR A 488 5.26 8.93 -10.07
CA THR A 488 4.59 9.26 -11.34
C THR A 488 3.31 8.43 -11.56
N GLN A 489 3.32 7.16 -11.12
CA GLN A 489 2.15 6.28 -11.21
C GLN A 489 1.09 6.61 -10.15
N MET A 490 1.53 6.95 -8.93
CA MET A 490 0.63 7.34 -7.84
C MET A 490 -0.22 8.55 -8.21
N THR A 491 0.30 9.51 -8.98
CA THR A 491 -0.50 10.66 -9.44
C THR A 491 -1.69 10.32 -10.31
N LEU A 492 -1.62 9.18 -11.01
CA LEU A 492 -2.66 8.73 -11.93
C LEU A 492 -3.64 7.75 -11.23
N ASN A 493 -3.15 6.95 -10.27
CA ASN A 493 -3.93 5.88 -9.64
C ASN A 493 -4.82 6.32 -8.46
N THR A 494 -4.63 7.49 -7.86
CA THR A 494 -5.42 7.92 -6.67
C THR A 494 -6.94 7.96 -6.92
N PHE A 495 -7.39 8.06 -8.18
CA PHE A 495 -8.80 8.24 -8.52
C PHE A 495 -9.50 6.98 -9.03
N HIS A 496 -8.77 5.91 -9.38
CA HIS A 496 -9.41 4.63 -9.73
C HIS A 496 -10.01 3.90 -8.50
N PHE A 497 -9.68 4.35 -7.29
CA PHE A 497 -10.22 3.85 -6.02
C PHE A 497 -11.13 4.86 -5.28
N ALA A 498 -11.50 5.97 -5.94
CA ALA A 498 -12.43 6.96 -5.40
C ALA A 498 -13.81 6.30 -5.20
N GLY A 499 -14.16 6.03 -3.94
CA GLY A 499 -15.34 5.24 -3.57
C GLY A 499 -15.26 4.62 -2.17
N ARG A 500 -14.06 4.49 -1.60
CA ARG A 500 -13.88 4.25 -0.15
C ARG A 500 -13.68 5.58 0.55
N GLY A 501 -14.73 6.11 1.15
CA GLY A 501 -14.79 7.42 1.81
C GLY A 501 -13.96 7.57 3.10
N GLU A 502 -12.89 6.80 3.27
CA GLU A 502 -12.00 6.94 4.42
C GLU A 502 -10.66 7.53 3.95
N MET A 503 -10.40 8.75 4.42
CA MET A 503 -9.13 9.49 4.40
C MET A 503 -8.81 10.32 3.14
N ASN A 504 -9.45 11.50 3.05
CA ASN A 504 -8.86 12.69 2.41
C ASN A 504 -7.62 13.16 3.20
N VAL A 505 -6.52 12.41 3.13
CA VAL A 505 -5.25 12.79 3.78
C VAL A 505 -4.19 12.95 2.71
N THR A 506 -4.18 14.08 1.99
CA THR A 506 -3.04 14.52 1.17
C THR A 506 -2.36 13.39 0.35
N LEU A 507 -3.12 12.42 -0.18
CA LEU A 507 -2.57 11.12 -0.55
C LEU A 507 -1.78 11.21 -1.87
N GLY A 508 -0.46 11.06 -1.78
CA GLY A 508 0.44 10.94 -2.93
C GLY A 508 1.52 12.03 -2.98
N ILE A 509 1.69 12.65 -4.16
CA ILE A 509 2.79 13.60 -4.40
C ILE A 509 2.74 14.87 -3.56
N PRO A 510 1.58 15.51 -3.30
CA PRO A 510 1.55 16.70 -2.43
C PRO A 510 2.19 16.43 -1.07
N ARG A 511 1.90 15.27 -0.47
CA ARG A 511 2.51 14.86 0.80
C ARG A 511 4.00 14.53 0.65
N LEU A 512 4.40 13.83 -0.40
CA LEU A 512 5.83 13.58 -0.67
C LEU A 512 6.61 14.88 -0.81
N ARG A 513 6.03 15.90 -1.45
CA ARG A 513 6.62 17.24 -1.57
C ARG A 513 6.73 17.92 -0.22
N GLU A 514 5.67 17.87 0.61
CA GLU A 514 5.71 18.42 1.96
C GLU A 514 6.84 17.81 2.79
N ILE A 515 7.01 16.48 2.73
CA ILE A 515 8.02 15.73 3.49
C ILE A 515 9.43 16.00 2.96
N LEU A 516 9.64 15.87 1.65
CA LEU A 516 10.99 15.81 1.07
C LEU A 516 11.51 17.15 0.58
N MET A 517 10.65 18.06 0.12
CA MET A 517 11.09 19.27 -0.59
C MET A 517 10.93 20.54 0.23
N THR A 518 9.77 20.75 0.85
CA THR A 518 9.49 22.03 1.51
C THR A 518 9.84 22.05 2.99
N GLN A 519 9.93 20.89 3.66
CA GLN A 519 10.11 20.78 5.12
C GLN A 519 9.30 21.85 5.88
N GLY A 520 8.05 22.03 5.45
CA GLY A 520 7.26 23.19 5.85
C GLY A 520 6.89 23.10 7.32
N LYS A 521 7.12 24.18 8.09
CA LYS A 521 6.63 24.30 9.47
C LYS A 521 5.10 24.18 9.58
N SER A 522 4.39 24.47 8.49
CA SER A 522 2.93 24.31 8.35
C SER A 522 2.65 23.28 7.26
N ILE A 523 2.12 22.13 7.66
CA ILE A 523 1.63 21.07 6.77
C ILE A 523 0.12 21.20 6.59
N ALA A 524 -0.43 20.81 5.43
CA ALA A 524 -1.84 21.02 5.13
C ALA A 524 -2.78 20.21 6.03
N THR A 525 -2.39 19.01 6.42
CA THR A 525 -3.19 18.10 7.28
C THR A 525 -2.34 17.56 8.43
N PRO A 526 -2.10 18.33 9.50
CA PRO A 526 -1.45 17.83 10.69
C PRO A 526 -2.37 16.86 11.43
N MET A 527 -1.84 15.69 11.76
CA MET A 527 -2.56 14.68 12.55
C MET A 527 -1.65 14.10 13.62
N ALA A 528 -2.25 13.72 14.74
CA ALA A 528 -1.59 12.99 15.81
C ALA A 528 -2.44 11.76 16.14
N GLU A 529 -1.79 10.59 16.25
CA GLU A 529 -2.42 9.37 16.70
C GLU A 529 -2.16 9.23 18.20
N ILE A 530 -3.23 9.28 19.00
CA ILE A 530 -3.16 9.20 20.46
C ILE A 530 -3.46 7.75 20.86
N CYS A 531 -2.46 7.04 21.37
CA CYS A 531 -2.62 5.68 21.86
C CYS A 531 -3.32 5.70 23.22
N ILE A 532 -4.46 5.03 23.31
CA ILE A 532 -5.24 4.91 24.54
C ILE A 532 -4.75 3.69 25.33
N ARG A 533 -4.68 3.80 26.66
CA ARG A 533 -4.32 2.67 27.53
C ARG A 533 -5.43 1.62 27.54
N PRO A 534 -5.09 0.31 27.65
CA PRO A 534 -6.08 -0.76 27.59
C PRO A 534 -7.11 -0.74 28.74
N GLU A 535 -6.82 -0.03 29.83
CA GLU A 535 -7.68 0.10 31.02
C GLU A 535 -8.81 1.13 30.86
N VAL A 536 -8.80 1.93 29.78
CA VAL A 536 -9.72 3.05 29.58
C VAL A 536 -11.02 2.58 28.90
N THR A 537 -12.17 2.98 29.42
CA THR A 537 -13.49 2.63 28.86
C THR A 537 -13.89 3.51 27.66
N GLU A 538 -14.80 3.05 26.80
CA GLU A 538 -15.29 3.83 25.65
C GLU A 538 -15.89 5.19 26.06
N GLU A 539 -16.55 5.26 27.22
CA GLU A 539 -17.10 6.52 27.75
C GLU A 539 -16.00 7.52 28.08
N GLN A 540 -14.91 7.07 28.71
CA GLN A 540 -13.74 7.91 28.99
C GLN A 540 -13.06 8.36 27.70
N VAL A 541 -13.04 7.52 26.66
CA VAL A 541 -12.55 7.90 25.33
C VAL A 541 -13.41 9.01 24.71
N GLN A 542 -14.74 8.93 24.85
CA GLN A 542 -15.63 10.00 24.38
C GLN A 542 -15.42 11.31 25.16
N GLN A 543 -15.21 11.24 26.47
CA GLN A 543 -14.87 12.40 27.30
C GLN A 543 -13.55 13.03 26.84
N LEU A 544 -12.48 12.24 26.69
CA LEU A 544 -11.20 12.70 26.17
C LEU A 544 -11.34 13.34 24.79
N LYS A 545 -12.13 12.74 23.91
CA LYS A 545 -12.41 13.31 22.58
C LYS A 545 -13.07 14.69 22.69
N SER A 546 -13.98 14.88 23.65
CA SER A 546 -14.63 16.16 23.89
C SER A 546 -13.66 17.21 24.45
N GLU A 547 -12.71 16.83 25.31
CA GLU A 547 -11.69 17.72 25.86
C GLU A 547 -10.67 18.18 24.80
N PHE A 548 -10.26 17.28 23.90
CA PHE A 548 -9.32 17.62 22.82
C PHE A 548 -9.96 18.40 21.67
N SER A 549 -11.28 18.32 21.53
CA SER A 549 -11.98 19.01 20.44
C SER A 549 -12.08 20.51 20.75
N PRO A 550 -11.53 21.41 19.92
CA PRO A 550 -11.62 22.84 20.18
C PRO A 550 -13.08 23.31 20.09
N ILE A 551 -13.61 23.76 21.22
CA ILE A 551 -14.94 24.37 21.29
C ILE A 551 -14.77 25.88 21.12
N THR A 552 -15.22 26.41 19.98
CA THR A 552 -15.26 27.87 19.76
C THR A 552 -16.59 28.44 20.25
N LEU A 553 -16.63 29.73 20.60
CA LEU A 553 -17.86 30.42 21.02
C LEU A 553 -19.00 30.25 20.00
N ARG A 554 -18.66 30.12 18.72
CA ARG A 554 -19.60 29.82 17.62
C ARG A 554 -20.42 28.54 17.85
N HIS A 555 -19.86 27.52 18.49
CA HIS A 555 -20.57 26.26 18.74
C HIS A 555 -21.65 26.39 19.81
N VAL A 556 -21.55 27.38 20.70
CA VAL A 556 -22.47 27.59 21.84
C VAL A 556 -23.44 28.75 21.60
N LEU A 557 -23.12 29.68 20.70
CA LEU A 557 -23.97 30.82 20.36
C LEU A 557 -25.25 30.38 19.61
N LYS A 558 -26.40 30.52 20.27
CA LYS A 558 -27.71 30.33 19.64
C LYS A 558 -28.12 31.53 18.79
N ASN A 559 -28.10 32.73 19.39
CA ASN A 559 -28.42 34.02 18.76
C ASN A 559 -27.42 35.08 19.23
N PHE A 560 -27.12 36.07 18.38
CA PHE A 560 -26.33 37.25 18.72
C PHE A 560 -27.07 38.48 18.21
N SER A 561 -27.41 39.40 19.11
CA SER A 561 -28.07 40.68 18.79
C SER A 561 -27.24 41.82 19.34
N LEU A 562 -26.92 42.80 18.48
CA LEU A 562 -26.24 44.03 18.86
C LEU A 562 -27.27 45.16 18.88
N VAL A 563 -27.41 45.84 20.01
CA VAL A 563 -28.24 47.05 20.14
C VAL A 563 -27.29 48.22 20.33
N GLU A 564 -27.28 49.13 19.35
CA GLU A 564 -26.49 50.36 19.39
C GLU A 564 -27.38 51.53 19.81
N GLY A 565 -26.90 52.34 20.76
CA GLY A 565 -27.58 53.55 21.22
C GLY A 565 -26.61 54.72 21.19
N ILE A 566 -27.05 55.85 20.62
CA ILE A 566 -26.29 57.10 20.61
C ILE A 566 -26.71 57.90 21.85
N VAL A 567 -25.76 58.22 22.71
CA VAL A 567 -25.97 59.12 23.85
C VAL A 567 -25.42 60.49 23.47
N ALA A 568 -26.29 61.48 23.32
CA ALA A 568 -25.87 62.88 23.24
C ALA A 568 -25.30 63.27 24.61
N ARG A 569 -24.06 63.77 24.65
CA ARG A 569 -23.54 64.45 25.85
C ARG A 569 -24.17 65.83 25.89
N ASP A 570 -25.06 66.05 26.84
CA ASP A 570 -25.48 67.40 27.23
C ASP A 570 -24.33 68.03 28.01
N ASP A 571 -23.46 68.77 27.31
CA ASP A 571 -22.50 69.68 27.95
C ASP A 571 -23.29 70.90 28.46
N GLY A 572 -23.70 70.83 29.72
CA GLY A 572 -24.39 71.91 30.44
C GLY A 572 -23.50 73.10 30.79
#